data_AF-A0A957YBY5-F1
#
_entry.id   AF-A0A957YBY5-F1
#
_cell.length_a   1.000
_cell.length_b   1.000
_cell.length_c   1.000
_cell.angle_alpha   90.00
_cell.angle_beta   90.00
_cell.angle_gamma   90.00
#
_symmetry.space_group_name_H-M   'P 1'
#
loop_
_entity.id
_entity.type
_entity.pdbx_description
1 polymer ?
#
loop_
_entity_poly.entity_id
_entity_poly.type
_entity_poly.pdbx_seq_one_letter_code
_entity_poly.pdbx_strand_id
1 'polypeptide(L)'
;AFALSTPFFFIDFSTAWRNILWEARPEHPAFESLSPIGNFVWYVTQAIPVVISPWQAGLVIVAIILLWYKPQLKRFLLLIFAFVFLTAISQSGLHWDRWLFPIMPILALLAAFTLTTASRWLRNRFGWASKFHYVLIVFITLIISYPHIAQISQISHYQTRPDTRVLAGIWLLEHVNPDSYVVYEEYSIPAGQGNFKGKRYWSVADSGYSLEDAYRGGVDFIVVSSFIYDRYLSDAQRFPEETNFYVELFKQAELAHEFKPSNNERGPTIRIYRLFSS
;
A
#
# COMPACT_ATOMS: atom_id res chain seq x y z
N ALA A 1 8.95 20.47 19.14
CA ALA A 1 9.07 20.17 17.70
C ALA A 1 7.72 19.79 17.09
N PHE A 2 7.11 18.67 17.50
CA PHE A 2 5.82 18.21 16.96
C PHE A 2 4.68 19.25 17.02
N ALA A 3 4.51 19.95 18.15
CA ALA A 3 3.49 20.99 18.29
C ALA A 3 3.66 22.18 17.34
N LEU A 4 4.90 22.46 16.92
CA LEU A 4 5.21 23.55 15.98
C LEU A 4 5.06 23.09 14.52
N SER A 5 5.38 21.83 14.22
CA SER A 5 5.26 21.26 12.86
C SER A 5 3.84 20.81 12.52
N THR A 6 3.05 20.47 13.54
CA THR A 6 1.72 19.88 13.38
C THR A 6 0.68 20.63 14.23
N PRO A 7 0.56 21.96 14.11
CA PRO A 7 -0.30 22.75 14.99
C PRO A 7 -1.77 22.36 14.88
N PHE A 8 -2.22 21.93 13.69
CA PHE A 8 -3.60 21.49 13.44
C PHE A 8 -4.01 20.26 14.27
N PHE A 9 -3.05 19.44 14.72
CA PHE A 9 -3.33 18.35 15.65
C PHE A 9 -3.93 18.86 16.96
N PHE A 10 -3.51 20.06 17.40
CA PHE A 10 -3.98 20.68 18.64
C PHE A 10 -5.17 21.59 18.43
N ILE A 11 -5.24 22.25 17.26
CA ILE A 11 -6.35 23.16 16.90
C ILE A 11 -7.65 22.36 16.69
N ASP A 12 -7.59 21.21 16.02
CA ASP A 12 -8.72 20.30 15.87
C ASP A 12 -8.39 18.93 16.48
N PHE A 13 -8.15 18.95 17.79
CA PHE A 13 -7.83 17.75 18.55
C PHE A 13 -8.93 16.68 18.46
N SER A 14 -10.20 17.10 18.39
CA SER A 14 -11.33 16.17 18.21
C SER A 14 -11.21 15.34 16.93
N THR A 15 -10.95 15.98 15.79
CA THR A 15 -10.77 15.27 14.51
C THR A 15 -9.48 14.48 14.51
N ALA A 16 -8.39 15.03 15.05
CA ALA A 16 -7.12 14.33 15.14
C ALA A 16 -7.21 13.04 15.97
N TRP A 17 -7.86 13.11 17.14
CA TRP A 17 -8.09 11.96 18.00
C TRP A 17 -9.00 10.92 17.36
N ARG A 18 -10.08 11.36 16.71
CA ARG A 18 -10.97 10.46 15.94
C ARG A 18 -10.23 9.75 14.81
N ASN A 19 -9.35 10.46 14.08
CA ASN A 19 -8.55 9.87 13.01
C ASN A 19 -7.54 8.85 13.56
N ILE A 20 -6.89 9.15 14.69
CA ILE A 20 -6.01 8.18 15.36
C ILE A 20 -6.80 6.94 15.77
N LEU A 21 -7.97 7.10 16.41
CA LEU A 21 -8.80 5.98 16.82
C LEU A 21 -9.34 5.18 15.63
N TRP A 22 -9.56 5.82 14.48
CA TRP A 22 -9.96 5.15 13.24
C TRP A 22 -8.81 4.34 12.63
N GLU A 23 -7.60 4.91 12.58
CA GLU A 23 -6.41 4.26 12.03
C GLU A 23 -5.82 3.19 12.97
N ALA A 24 -6.01 3.35 14.29
CA ALA A 24 -5.56 2.42 15.32
C ALA A 24 -6.54 1.27 15.57
N ARG A 25 -7.56 1.09 14.72
CA ARG A 25 -8.49 -0.03 14.84
C ARG A 25 -7.72 -1.35 14.65
N PRO A 26 -7.95 -2.34 15.53
CA PRO A 26 -7.22 -3.61 15.48
C PRO A 26 -7.59 -4.48 14.27
N GLU A 27 -8.70 -4.15 13.59
CA GLU A 27 -9.24 -4.96 12.51
C GLU A 27 -9.39 -4.14 11.24
N HIS A 28 -8.65 -4.52 10.21
CA HIS A 28 -8.97 -4.21 8.83
C HIS A 28 -9.34 -5.54 8.15
N PRO A 29 -10.58 -5.70 7.67
CA PRO A 29 -10.95 -6.87 6.88
C PRO A 29 -9.92 -7.10 5.77
N ALA A 30 -9.39 -8.33 5.67
CA ALA A 30 -8.29 -8.78 4.80
C ALA A 30 -6.83 -8.40 5.17
N PHE A 31 -6.57 -7.72 6.29
CA PHE A 31 -5.21 -7.38 6.76
C PHE A 31 -4.96 -7.78 8.23
N GLU A 32 -5.38 -8.99 8.61
CA GLU A 32 -5.14 -9.50 9.96
C GLU A 32 -3.65 -9.62 10.27
N SER A 33 -3.22 -9.12 11.43
CA SER A 33 -1.82 -9.20 11.86
C SER A 33 -1.43 -10.58 12.36
N LEU A 34 -0.18 -10.95 12.13
CA LEU A 34 0.49 -12.03 12.82
C LEU A 34 0.78 -11.64 14.29
N SER A 35 1.20 -12.60 15.12
CA SER A 35 1.77 -12.30 16.44
C SER A 35 2.98 -11.34 16.32
N PRO A 36 3.40 -10.63 17.38
CA PRO A 36 4.54 -9.72 17.28
C PRO A 36 5.82 -10.38 16.74
N ILE A 37 6.04 -11.65 17.07
CA ILE A 37 7.14 -12.46 16.52
C ILE A 37 6.89 -12.75 15.04
N GLY A 38 5.68 -13.13 14.66
CA GLY A 38 5.31 -13.35 13.27
C GLY A 38 5.48 -12.10 12.40
N ASN A 39 5.08 -10.93 12.91
CA ASN A 39 5.31 -9.64 12.26
C ASN A 39 6.80 -9.35 12.09
N PHE A 40 7.61 -9.59 13.12
CA PHE A 40 9.06 -9.40 13.02
C PHE A 40 9.69 -10.30 11.95
N VAL A 41 9.31 -11.58 11.93
CA VAL A 41 9.77 -12.53 10.89
C VAL A 41 9.31 -12.09 9.50
N TRP A 42 8.06 -11.63 9.37
CA TRP A 42 7.52 -11.10 8.13
C TRP A 42 8.30 -9.87 7.64
N TYR A 43 8.63 -8.92 8.53
CA TYR A 43 9.44 -7.76 8.15
C TYR A 43 10.82 -8.16 7.64
N VAL A 44 11.48 -9.10 8.30
CA VAL A 44 12.84 -9.55 7.94
C VAL A 44 12.84 -10.37 6.65
N THR A 45 11.86 -11.24 6.44
CA THR A 45 11.86 -12.24 5.37
C THR A 45 11.03 -11.86 4.14
N GLN A 46 10.02 -11.00 4.29
CA GLN A 46 9.11 -10.61 3.22
C GLN A 46 9.22 -9.10 2.91
N ALA A 47 9.12 -8.24 3.91
CA ALA A 47 9.05 -6.80 3.67
C ALA A 47 10.39 -6.17 3.28
N ILE A 48 11.49 -6.48 3.97
CA ILE A 48 12.82 -5.95 3.64
C ILE A 48 13.23 -6.33 2.20
N PRO A 49 13.06 -7.59 1.73
CA PRO A 49 13.34 -7.96 0.34
C PRO A 49 12.52 -7.22 -0.73
N VAL A 50 11.34 -6.69 -0.39
CA VAL A 50 10.57 -5.83 -1.30
C VAL A 50 11.23 -4.46 -1.45
N VAL A 51 11.85 -3.96 -0.37
CA VAL A 51 12.40 -2.60 -0.30
C VAL A 51 13.87 -2.52 -0.76
N ILE A 52 14.65 -3.58 -0.58
CA ILE A 52 16.05 -3.66 -1.03
C ILE A 52 16.28 -4.89 -1.89
N SER A 53 17.18 -4.82 -2.87
CA SER A 53 17.44 -5.99 -3.74
C SER A 53 18.13 -7.10 -2.94
N PRO A 54 18.02 -8.38 -3.37
CA PRO A 54 18.73 -9.48 -2.71
C PRO A 54 20.24 -9.24 -2.58
N TRP A 55 20.84 -8.56 -3.57
CA TRP A 55 22.24 -8.15 -3.55
C TRP A 55 22.52 -7.11 -2.47
N GLN A 56 21.65 -6.11 -2.31
CA GLN A 56 21.75 -5.13 -1.23
C GLN A 56 21.58 -5.80 0.14
N ALA A 57 20.64 -6.73 0.27
CA ALA A 57 20.46 -7.50 1.50
C ALA A 57 21.74 -8.27 1.86
N GLY A 58 22.39 -8.91 0.89
CA GLY A 58 23.70 -9.53 1.07
C GLY A 58 24.77 -8.55 1.55
N LEU A 59 24.86 -7.35 0.95
CA LEU A 59 25.78 -6.31 1.40
C LEU A 59 25.50 -5.83 2.82
N VAL A 60 24.23 -5.72 3.21
CA VAL A 60 23.80 -5.36 4.58
C VAL A 60 24.22 -6.44 5.57
N ILE A 61 24.04 -7.72 5.24
CA ILE A 61 24.48 -8.84 6.09
C ILE A 61 26.00 -8.80 6.30
N VAL A 62 26.78 -8.59 5.23
CA VAL A 62 28.24 -8.43 5.34
C VAL A 62 28.60 -7.21 6.19
N ALA A 63 27.86 -6.10 6.07
CA ALA A 63 28.09 -4.91 6.88
C ALA A 63 27.91 -5.20 8.37
N ILE A 64 26.84 -5.91 8.73
CA ILE A 64 26.55 -6.34 10.09
C ILE A 64 27.73 -7.19 10.59
N ILE A 65 28.13 -8.22 9.87
CA ILE A 65 29.26 -9.10 10.23
C ILE A 65 30.55 -8.29 10.48
N LEU A 66 30.90 -7.36 9.58
CA LEU A 66 32.09 -6.51 9.73
C LEU A 66 32.02 -5.60 10.96
N LEU A 67 30.83 -5.07 11.27
CA LEU A 67 30.60 -4.24 12.46
C LEU A 67 30.67 -5.05 13.75
N TRP A 68 30.28 -6.32 13.74
CA TRP A 68 30.45 -7.22 14.89
C TRP A 68 31.92 -7.52 15.19
N TYR A 69 32.75 -7.75 14.16
CA TYR A 69 34.18 -8.01 14.36
C TYR A 69 34.98 -6.77 14.76
N LYS A 70 34.55 -5.57 14.36
CA LYS A 70 35.22 -4.31 14.68
C LYS A 70 34.19 -3.26 15.12
N PRO A 71 33.64 -3.39 16.34
CA PRO A 71 32.56 -2.53 16.79
C PRO A 71 33.00 -1.08 16.88
N GLN A 72 32.20 -0.20 16.28
CA GLN A 72 32.32 1.24 16.42
C GLN A 72 30.98 1.77 16.90
N LEU A 73 30.96 2.36 18.09
CA LEU A 73 29.73 2.78 18.77
C LEU A 73 28.79 3.56 17.83
N LYS A 74 29.30 4.56 17.11
CA LYS A 74 28.51 5.38 16.18
C LYS A 74 27.82 4.57 15.08
N ARG A 75 28.49 3.56 14.50
CA ARG A 75 27.92 2.70 13.45
C ARG A 75 26.97 1.66 14.04
N PHE A 76 27.30 1.16 15.22
CA PHE A 76 26.48 0.21 15.94
C PHE A 76 25.15 0.83 16.41
N LEU A 77 25.14 2.13 16.75
CA LEU A 77 23.91 2.87 17.06
C LEU A 77 22.91 2.88 15.89
N LEU A 78 23.36 2.88 14.63
CA LEU A 78 22.47 2.77 13.47
C LEU A 78 21.81 1.40 13.39
N LEU A 79 22.55 0.33 13.70
CA LEU A 79 22.00 -1.03 13.78
C LEU A 79 21.00 -1.15 14.93
N ILE A 80 21.32 -0.58 16.10
CA ILE A 80 20.41 -0.54 17.25
C ILE A 80 19.14 0.21 16.87
N PHE A 81 19.24 1.38 16.22
CA PHE A 81 18.06 2.12 15.79
C PHE A 81 17.20 1.28 14.84
N ALA A 82 17.79 0.68 13.79
CA ALA A 82 17.04 -0.15 12.86
C ALA A 82 16.36 -1.34 13.56
N PHE A 83 17.07 -1.98 14.49
CA PHE A 83 16.53 -3.08 15.29
C PHE A 83 15.38 -2.63 16.20
N VAL A 84 15.57 -1.58 16.99
CA VAL A 84 14.54 -1.02 17.87
C VAL A 84 13.31 -0.56 17.08
N PHE A 85 13.53 0.03 15.91
CA PHE A 85 12.44 0.45 15.04
C PHE A 85 11.66 -0.76 14.51
N LEU A 86 12.34 -1.81 14.02
CA LEU A 86 11.71 -3.05 13.56
C LEU A 86 10.93 -3.73 14.69
N THR A 87 11.48 -3.81 15.90
CA THR A 87 10.77 -4.41 17.03
C THR A 87 9.56 -3.58 17.43
N ALA A 88 9.65 -2.24 17.39
CA ALA A 88 8.54 -1.35 17.69
C ALA A 88 7.37 -1.52 16.69
N ILE A 89 7.65 -1.49 15.39
CA ILE A 89 6.59 -1.65 14.37
C ILE A 89 6.00 -3.07 14.37
N SER A 90 6.74 -4.05 14.86
CA SER A 90 6.27 -5.44 14.98
C SER A 90 5.31 -5.65 16.15
N GLN A 91 5.24 -4.73 17.13
CA GLN A 91 4.25 -4.76 18.21
C GLN A 91 2.84 -4.35 17.76
N SER A 92 2.72 -3.75 16.58
CA SER A 92 1.43 -3.30 16.05
C SER A 92 0.55 -4.47 15.62
N GLY A 93 -0.77 -4.33 15.82
CA GLY A 93 -1.81 -5.23 15.29
C GLY A 93 -2.06 -5.09 13.78
N LEU A 94 -1.17 -4.41 13.06
CA LEU A 94 -1.17 -4.25 11.60
C LEU A 94 0.29 -4.29 11.15
N HIS A 95 0.56 -4.79 9.94
CA HIS A 95 1.88 -4.67 9.31
C HIS A 95 1.76 -4.17 7.87
N TRP A 96 2.69 -3.31 7.45
CA TRP A 96 2.75 -2.80 6.09
C TRP A 96 4.22 -2.62 5.67
N ASP A 97 4.53 -2.96 4.43
CA ASP A 97 5.84 -2.79 3.80
C ASP A 97 6.38 -1.35 3.89
N ARG A 98 5.51 -0.35 3.65
CA ARG A 98 5.84 1.09 3.70
C ARG A 98 6.34 1.56 5.07
N TRP A 99 6.09 0.81 6.14
CA TRP A 99 6.60 1.18 7.47
C TRP A 99 8.12 1.08 7.57
N LEU A 100 8.79 0.43 6.61
CA LEU A 100 10.25 0.35 6.55
C LEU A 100 10.94 1.64 6.07
N PHE A 101 10.20 2.64 5.56
CA PHE A 101 10.77 3.88 5.03
C PHE A 101 11.78 4.58 5.97
N PRO A 102 11.57 4.65 7.30
CA PRO A 102 12.53 5.28 8.20
C PRO A 102 13.88 4.56 8.32
N ILE A 103 13.93 3.24 8.07
CA ILE A 103 15.18 2.47 8.16
C ILE A 103 15.86 2.27 6.79
N MET A 104 15.19 2.59 5.69
CA MET A 104 15.78 2.51 4.35
C MET A 104 17.13 3.21 4.20
N PRO A 105 17.31 4.47 4.69
CA PRO A 105 18.60 5.14 4.59
C PRO A 105 19.71 4.39 5.35
N ILE A 106 19.36 3.74 6.46
CA ILE A 106 20.32 2.95 7.25
C ILE A 106 20.75 1.71 6.49
N LEU A 107 19.81 0.98 5.88
CA LEU A 107 20.12 -0.17 5.03
C LEU A 107 21.03 0.24 3.85
N ALA A 108 20.75 1.37 3.21
CA ALA A 108 21.59 1.92 2.15
C ALA A 108 23.01 2.28 2.64
N LEU A 109 23.12 2.90 3.82
CA LEU A 109 24.42 3.22 4.43
C LEU A 109 25.23 1.96 4.78
N LEU A 110 24.58 0.90 5.27
CA LEU A 110 25.21 -0.39 5.55
C LEU A 110 25.71 -1.04 4.26
N ALA A 111 24.90 -1.07 3.20
CA ALA A 111 25.32 -1.59 1.90
C ALA A 111 26.53 -0.80 1.33
N ALA A 112 26.48 0.53 1.41
CA ALA A 112 27.59 1.41 1.00
C ALA A 112 28.86 1.18 1.86
N PHE A 113 28.70 0.93 3.16
CA PHE A 113 29.82 0.60 4.05
C PHE A 113 30.53 -0.68 3.61
N THR A 114 29.80 -1.72 3.24
CA THR A 114 30.39 -2.95 2.68
C THR A 114 31.14 -2.67 1.39
N LEU A 115 30.50 -1.99 0.42
CA LEU A 115 31.11 -1.69 -0.88
C LEU A 115 32.41 -0.88 -0.75
N THR A 116 32.39 0.17 0.08
CA THR A 116 33.56 1.03 0.30
C THR A 116 34.66 0.34 1.10
N THR A 117 34.31 -0.62 1.97
CA THR A 117 35.31 -1.40 2.73
C THR A 117 35.95 -2.46 1.84
N ALA A 118 35.14 -3.20 1.08
CA ALA A 118 35.61 -4.20 0.11
C ALA A 118 36.47 -3.56 -0.99
N SER A 119 36.07 -2.42 -1.55
CA SER A 119 36.83 -1.74 -2.60
C SER A 119 38.19 -1.23 -2.11
N ARG A 120 38.27 -0.69 -0.88
CA ARG A 120 39.55 -0.30 -0.25
C ARG A 120 40.45 -1.49 0.02
N TRP A 121 39.88 -2.61 0.46
CA TRP A 121 40.62 -3.85 0.66
C TRP A 121 41.19 -4.38 -0.67
N LEU A 122 40.38 -4.46 -1.73
CA LEU A 122 40.82 -4.86 -3.08
C LEU A 122 41.92 -3.95 -3.61
N ARG A 123 41.75 -2.62 -3.48
CA ARG A 123 42.75 -1.63 -3.89
C ARG A 123 44.10 -1.90 -3.22
N ASN A 124 44.09 -2.09 -1.89
CA ASN A 124 45.31 -2.34 -1.14
C ASN A 124 45.92 -3.71 -1.44
N ARG A 125 45.10 -4.73 -1.75
CA ARG A 125 45.55 -6.09 -2.07
C ARG A 125 46.18 -6.20 -3.46
N PHE A 126 45.62 -5.52 -4.45
CA PHE A 126 46.01 -5.63 -5.86
C PHE A 126 46.76 -4.41 -6.40
N GLY A 127 47.00 -3.38 -5.58
CA GLY A 127 47.74 -2.19 -5.99
C GLY A 127 47.04 -1.34 -7.05
N TRP A 128 45.70 -1.39 -7.12
CA TRP A 128 44.94 -0.65 -8.13
C TRP A 128 45.10 0.87 -7.99
N ALA A 129 45.10 1.56 -9.13
CA ALA A 129 45.14 3.02 -9.17
C ALA A 129 44.00 3.65 -8.33
N SER A 130 44.30 4.79 -7.69
CA SER A 130 43.38 5.45 -6.75
C SER A 130 42.03 5.83 -7.39
N LYS A 131 41.94 6.05 -8.69
CA LYS A 131 40.66 6.37 -9.35
C LYS A 131 39.80 5.13 -9.67
N PHE A 132 40.42 3.97 -9.86
CA PHE A 132 39.76 2.75 -10.33
C PHE A 132 38.71 2.23 -9.33
N HIS A 133 39.01 2.26 -8.02
CA HIS A 133 38.05 1.78 -7.03
C HIS A 133 36.78 2.62 -6.92
N TYR A 134 36.83 3.94 -7.23
CA TYR A 134 35.62 4.77 -7.29
C TYR A 134 34.74 4.40 -8.49
N VAL A 135 35.35 4.16 -9.66
CA VAL A 135 34.63 3.67 -10.85
C VAL A 135 33.95 2.34 -10.55
N LEU A 136 34.65 1.42 -9.87
CA LEU A 136 34.09 0.14 -9.48
C LEU A 136 32.90 0.28 -8.51
N ILE A 137 32.98 1.17 -7.52
CA ILE A 137 31.87 1.45 -6.60
C ILE A 137 30.65 1.95 -7.38
N VAL A 138 30.83 2.93 -8.28
CA VAL A 138 29.74 3.49 -9.09
C VAL A 138 29.12 2.39 -9.97
N PHE A 139 29.95 1.62 -10.66
CA PHE A 139 29.49 0.57 -11.56
C PHE A 139 28.71 -0.54 -10.82
N ILE A 140 29.23 -1.03 -9.69
CA ILE A 140 28.52 -2.03 -8.87
C ILE A 140 27.21 -1.45 -8.33
N THR A 141 27.21 -0.19 -7.89
CA THR A 141 25.99 0.47 -7.39
C THR A 141 24.92 0.56 -8.46
N LEU A 142 25.30 0.89 -9.71
CA LEU A 142 24.38 0.92 -10.85
C LEU A 142 23.82 -0.47 -11.16
N ILE A 143 24.68 -1.50 -11.22
CA ILE A 143 24.24 -2.88 -11.47
C ILE A 143 23.25 -3.36 -10.42
N ILE A 144 23.56 -3.14 -9.13
CA ILE A 144 22.74 -3.60 -8.02
C ILE A 144 21.39 -2.85 -7.96
N SER A 145 21.36 -1.60 -8.40
CA SER A 145 20.16 -0.75 -8.40
C SER A 145 19.31 -0.92 -9.66
N TYR A 146 19.86 -1.47 -10.74
CA TYR A 146 19.18 -1.60 -12.04
C TYR A 146 17.80 -2.31 -11.98
N PRO A 147 17.63 -3.45 -11.28
CA PRO A 147 16.33 -4.13 -11.24
C PRO A 147 15.22 -3.25 -10.65
N HIS A 148 15.55 -2.50 -9.59
CA HIS A 148 14.61 -1.57 -8.94
C HIS A 148 14.26 -0.40 -9.83
N ILE A 149 15.25 0.18 -10.52
CA ILE A 149 15.02 1.27 -11.48
C ILE A 149 14.11 0.79 -12.63
N ALA A 150 14.37 -0.41 -13.17
CA ALA A 150 13.55 -0.99 -14.23
C ALA A 150 12.10 -1.24 -13.76
N GLN A 151 11.93 -1.77 -12.54
CA GLN A 151 10.61 -1.98 -11.94
C GLN A 151 9.86 -0.67 -11.72
N ILE A 152 10.54 0.37 -11.21
CA ILE A 152 9.94 1.71 -11.03
C ILE A 152 9.55 2.30 -12.39
N SER A 153 10.37 2.14 -13.43
CA SER A 153 10.06 2.62 -14.77
C SER A 153 8.80 1.96 -15.32
N GLN A 154 8.68 0.64 -15.16
CA GLN A 154 7.46 -0.09 -15.53
C GLN A 154 6.25 0.42 -14.74
N ILE A 155 6.37 0.51 -13.41
CA ILE A 155 5.31 1.04 -12.53
C ILE A 155 4.88 2.44 -12.96
N SER A 156 5.83 3.32 -13.29
CA SER A 156 5.57 4.70 -13.72
C SER A 156 4.80 4.75 -15.03
N HIS A 157 5.15 3.89 -16.00
CA HIS A 157 4.39 3.76 -17.24
C HIS A 157 2.94 3.33 -16.98
N TYR A 158 2.71 2.40 -16.05
CA TYR A 158 1.35 2.01 -15.68
C TYR A 158 0.61 3.09 -14.88
N GLN A 159 1.30 3.90 -14.08
CA GLN A 159 0.70 5.01 -13.32
C GLN A 159 0.24 6.18 -14.20
N THR A 160 0.79 6.31 -15.41
CA THR A 160 0.34 7.33 -16.38
C THR A 160 -0.97 6.99 -17.09
N ARG A 161 -1.51 5.79 -16.88
CA ARG A 161 -2.77 5.35 -17.49
C ARG A 161 -3.91 5.45 -16.47
N PRO A 162 -5.13 5.80 -16.90
CA PRO A 162 -6.29 5.76 -16.02
C PRO A 162 -6.48 4.34 -15.49
N ASP A 163 -6.70 4.22 -14.18
CA ASP A 163 -7.06 2.95 -13.56
C ASP A 163 -8.55 2.63 -13.80
N THR A 164 -8.97 1.42 -13.47
CA THR A 164 -10.37 0.97 -13.63
C THR A 164 -11.39 1.90 -12.94
N ARG A 165 -10.98 2.61 -11.88
CA ARG A 165 -11.83 3.55 -11.14
C ARG A 165 -12.04 4.82 -11.94
N VAL A 166 -10.97 5.36 -12.53
CA VAL A 166 -11.05 6.52 -13.44
C VAL A 166 -11.88 6.17 -14.67
N LEU A 167 -11.67 4.98 -15.25
CA LEU A 167 -12.46 4.52 -16.39
C LEU A 167 -13.94 4.37 -16.04
N ALA A 168 -14.26 3.82 -14.87
CA ALA A 168 -15.63 3.75 -14.37
C ALA A 168 -16.26 5.13 -14.16
N GLY A 169 -15.50 6.08 -13.59
CA GLY A 169 -15.95 7.46 -13.43
C GLY A 169 -16.25 8.16 -14.75
N ILE A 170 -15.38 7.99 -15.76
CA ILE A 170 -15.58 8.50 -17.12
C ILE A 170 -16.84 7.87 -17.74
N TRP A 171 -16.98 6.55 -17.63
CA TRP A 171 -18.14 5.85 -18.17
C TRP A 171 -19.46 6.35 -17.58
N LEU A 172 -19.52 6.55 -16.26
CA LEU A 172 -20.70 7.12 -15.59
C LEU A 172 -21.03 8.51 -16.12
N LEU A 173 -20.02 9.37 -16.30
CA LEU A 173 -20.21 10.72 -16.84
C LEU A 173 -20.74 10.71 -18.28
N GLU A 174 -20.36 9.71 -19.07
CA GLU A 174 -20.75 9.58 -20.48
C GLU A 174 -22.11 8.88 -20.68
N HIS A 175 -22.50 7.99 -19.77
CA HIS A 175 -23.63 7.07 -19.98
C HIS A 175 -24.79 7.24 -18.98
N VAL A 176 -24.57 7.93 -17.86
CA VAL A 176 -25.58 8.12 -16.81
C VAL A 176 -26.10 9.55 -16.83
N ASN A 177 -27.42 9.70 -16.68
CA ASN A 177 -28.05 11.01 -16.58
C ASN A 177 -27.57 11.74 -15.31
N PRO A 178 -27.14 13.01 -15.37
CA PRO A 178 -26.76 13.79 -14.18
C PRO A 178 -27.81 13.82 -13.06
N ASP A 179 -29.10 13.66 -13.39
CA ASP A 179 -30.16 13.61 -12.39
C ASP A 179 -30.32 12.27 -11.67
N SER A 180 -29.67 11.20 -12.16
CA SER A 180 -29.70 9.88 -11.55
C SER A 180 -29.03 9.86 -10.19
N TYR A 181 -29.56 9.06 -9.27
CA TYR A 181 -29.01 8.87 -7.93
C TYR A 181 -28.07 7.67 -7.89
N VAL A 182 -26.77 7.94 -7.78
CA VAL A 182 -25.70 6.95 -7.83
C VAL A 182 -25.11 6.73 -6.44
N VAL A 183 -25.16 5.50 -5.97
CA VAL A 183 -24.50 5.05 -4.73
C VAL A 183 -23.22 4.33 -5.10
N TYR A 184 -22.12 4.62 -4.40
CA TYR A 184 -20.82 4.03 -4.74
C TYR A 184 -19.91 3.83 -3.53
N GLU A 185 -19.04 2.83 -3.61
CA GLU A 185 -18.12 2.43 -2.54
C GLU A 185 -16.81 3.20 -2.53
N GLU A 186 -16.06 3.11 -1.44
CA GLU A 186 -14.67 3.54 -1.44
C GLU A 186 -13.88 2.67 -2.44
N TYR A 187 -12.88 3.27 -3.09
CA TYR A 187 -12.14 2.64 -4.17
C TYR A 187 -12.96 2.23 -5.40
N SER A 188 -14.17 2.76 -5.61
CA SER A 188 -14.96 2.51 -6.83
C SER A 188 -14.71 3.54 -7.93
N ILE A 189 -14.84 4.82 -7.61
CA ILE A 189 -14.57 5.97 -8.49
C ILE A 189 -13.76 7.05 -7.74
N PRO A 190 -12.95 7.87 -8.44
CA PRO A 190 -12.24 8.98 -7.82
C PRO A 190 -13.16 9.99 -7.14
N ALA A 191 -12.74 10.49 -5.97
CA ALA A 191 -13.49 11.52 -5.25
C ALA A 191 -13.64 12.79 -6.12
N GLY A 192 -14.87 13.29 -6.25
CA GLY A 192 -15.17 14.49 -7.04
C GLY A 192 -15.29 14.26 -8.55
N GLN A 193 -15.17 13.02 -9.05
CA GLN A 193 -15.62 12.71 -10.41
C GLN A 193 -17.13 12.43 -10.39
N GLY A 194 -17.91 13.32 -10.99
CA GLY A 194 -19.35 13.14 -11.13
C GLY A 194 -20.15 14.44 -10.98
N ASN A 195 -20.97 14.77 -11.98
CA ASN A 195 -22.08 15.72 -11.84
C ASN A 195 -23.40 14.99 -11.52
N PHE A 196 -23.33 13.77 -11.00
CA PHE A 196 -24.50 12.99 -10.62
C PHE A 196 -24.84 13.18 -9.15
N LYS A 197 -26.13 13.12 -8.82
CA LYS A 197 -26.57 13.07 -7.42
C LYS A 197 -26.09 11.74 -6.85
N GLY A 198 -25.42 11.74 -5.72
CA GLY A 198 -24.89 10.49 -5.21
C GLY A 198 -24.28 10.57 -3.83
N LYS A 199 -24.11 9.39 -3.24
CA LYS A 199 -23.52 9.24 -1.91
C LYS A 199 -22.45 8.16 -1.94
N ARG A 200 -21.28 8.52 -1.43
CA ARG A 200 -20.17 7.60 -1.21
C ARG A 200 -20.31 6.92 0.15
N TYR A 201 -20.13 5.61 0.17
CA TYR A 201 -19.99 4.81 1.38
C TYR A 201 -18.63 4.16 1.44
N TRP A 202 -18.15 3.82 2.65
CA TRP A 202 -16.98 2.97 2.78
C TRP A 202 -17.23 1.61 2.11
N SER A 203 -18.31 0.95 2.54
CA SER A 203 -18.92 -0.22 1.95
C SER A 203 -20.42 0.04 1.90
N VAL A 204 -21.06 -0.26 0.76
CA VAL A 204 -22.52 -0.11 0.67
C VAL A 204 -23.18 -1.17 1.56
N ALA A 205 -22.57 -2.36 1.65
CA ALA A 205 -23.06 -3.46 2.47
C ALA A 205 -23.02 -3.17 3.99
N ASP A 206 -21.99 -2.45 4.46
CA ASP A 206 -21.82 -2.05 5.88
C ASP A 206 -22.56 -0.73 6.22
N SER A 207 -23.27 -0.14 5.26
CA SER A 207 -23.97 1.13 5.49
C SER A 207 -25.30 0.99 6.23
N GLY A 208 -25.73 -0.24 6.49
CA GLY A 208 -27.06 -0.56 7.02
C GLY A 208 -28.18 -0.45 5.98
N TYR A 209 -27.84 -0.22 4.70
CA TYR A 209 -28.79 -0.27 3.57
C TYR A 209 -28.89 -1.70 3.04
N SER A 210 -30.10 -2.26 3.02
CA SER A 210 -30.38 -3.45 2.20
C SER A 210 -30.50 -3.09 0.72
N LEU A 211 -30.45 -4.10 -0.15
CA LEU A 211 -30.72 -3.91 -1.58
C LEU A 211 -32.16 -3.40 -1.80
N GLU A 212 -33.12 -3.83 -0.96
CA GLU A 212 -34.49 -3.35 -0.99
C GLU A 212 -34.61 -1.87 -0.62
N ASP A 213 -33.85 -1.41 0.37
CA ASP A 213 -33.79 0.01 0.73
C ASP A 213 -33.21 0.87 -0.39
N ALA A 214 -32.26 0.33 -1.17
CA ALA A 214 -31.75 1.01 -2.36
C ALA A 214 -32.84 1.19 -3.43
N TYR A 215 -33.64 0.15 -3.70
CA TYR A 215 -34.78 0.24 -4.61
C TYR A 215 -35.81 1.27 -4.12
N ARG A 216 -36.23 1.19 -2.85
CA ARG A 216 -37.20 2.13 -2.25
C ARG A 216 -36.69 3.57 -2.19
N GLY A 217 -35.39 3.74 -2.01
CA GLY A 217 -34.71 5.03 -1.96
C GLY A 217 -34.53 5.70 -3.32
N GLY A 218 -34.96 5.06 -4.42
CA GLY A 218 -34.81 5.59 -5.76
C GLY A 218 -33.35 5.64 -6.22
N VAL A 219 -32.51 4.70 -5.77
CA VAL A 219 -31.15 4.56 -6.27
C VAL A 219 -31.22 3.99 -7.69
N ASP A 220 -30.60 4.67 -8.65
CA ASP A 220 -30.57 4.23 -10.05
C ASP A 220 -29.37 3.31 -10.32
N PHE A 221 -28.24 3.60 -9.69
CA PHE A 221 -26.99 2.86 -9.89
C PHE A 221 -26.26 2.57 -8.57
N ILE A 222 -25.72 1.37 -8.46
CA ILE A 222 -24.77 0.98 -7.41
C ILE A 222 -23.42 0.63 -8.05
N VAL A 223 -22.35 1.27 -7.59
CA VAL A 223 -20.98 1.02 -8.06
C VAL A 223 -20.15 0.40 -6.93
N VAL A 224 -19.69 -0.83 -7.15
CA VAL A 224 -18.95 -1.61 -6.16
C VAL A 224 -17.54 -1.93 -6.63
N SER A 225 -16.64 -2.10 -5.66
CA SER A 225 -15.21 -2.30 -5.89
C SER A 225 -14.72 -3.61 -5.29
N SER A 226 -13.94 -4.38 -6.06
CA SER A 226 -13.38 -5.65 -5.56
C SER A 226 -12.49 -5.46 -4.35
N PHE A 227 -11.86 -4.30 -4.21
CA PHE A 227 -11.12 -3.95 -3.00
C PHE A 227 -11.97 -3.87 -1.73
N ILE A 228 -13.29 -3.75 -1.85
CA ILE A 228 -14.24 -3.77 -0.74
C ILE A 228 -14.95 -5.11 -0.67
N TYR A 229 -15.68 -5.49 -1.73
CA TYR A 229 -16.54 -6.68 -1.65
C TYR A 229 -15.77 -7.99 -1.45
N ASP A 230 -14.54 -8.13 -1.98
CA ASP A 230 -13.75 -9.35 -1.76
C ASP A 230 -13.39 -9.54 -0.29
N ARG A 231 -13.30 -8.46 0.50
CA ARG A 231 -13.00 -8.55 1.94
C ARG A 231 -14.11 -9.29 2.67
N TYR A 232 -15.37 -8.96 2.37
CA TYR A 232 -16.54 -9.61 2.97
C TYR A 232 -16.76 -11.01 2.39
N LEU A 233 -16.68 -11.17 1.06
CA LEU A 233 -16.87 -12.47 0.40
C LEU A 233 -15.81 -13.51 0.80
N SER A 234 -14.60 -13.08 1.14
CA SER A 234 -13.52 -13.98 1.58
C SER A 234 -13.73 -14.54 2.99
N ASP A 235 -14.57 -13.90 3.82
CA ASP A 235 -14.86 -14.29 5.21
C ASP A 235 -16.37 -14.23 5.49
N ALA A 236 -17.13 -14.99 4.70
CA ALA A 236 -18.59 -15.01 4.76
C ALA A 236 -19.18 -15.49 6.11
N GLN A 237 -18.42 -16.26 6.89
CA GLN A 237 -18.87 -16.70 8.22
C GLN A 237 -18.89 -15.55 9.22
N ARG A 238 -17.92 -14.63 9.11
CA ARG A 238 -17.82 -13.47 9.99
C ARG A 238 -18.71 -12.31 9.54
N PHE A 239 -18.91 -12.15 8.23
CA PHE A 239 -19.68 -11.06 7.63
C PHE A 239 -20.86 -11.57 6.78
N PRO A 240 -21.83 -12.28 7.40
CA PRO A 240 -22.91 -12.93 6.65
C PRO A 240 -23.90 -11.93 6.03
N GLU A 241 -24.18 -10.81 6.70
CA GLU A 241 -25.12 -9.79 6.20
C GLU A 241 -24.54 -9.07 4.99
N GLU A 242 -23.28 -8.64 5.07
CA GLU A 242 -22.60 -7.94 3.98
C GLU A 242 -22.35 -8.86 2.79
N THR A 243 -22.01 -10.12 3.05
CA THR A 243 -21.89 -11.15 2.02
C THR A 243 -23.21 -11.34 1.29
N ASN A 244 -24.33 -11.44 2.02
CA ASN A 244 -25.65 -11.59 1.41
C ASN A 244 -26.00 -10.39 0.54
N PHE A 245 -25.72 -9.16 0.99
CA PHE A 245 -25.92 -7.96 0.18
C PHE A 245 -25.24 -8.06 -1.18
N TYR A 246 -23.94 -8.40 -1.24
CA TYR A 246 -23.22 -8.52 -2.51
C TYR A 246 -23.73 -9.68 -3.35
N VAL A 247 -24.04 -10.82 -2.74
CA VAL A 247 -24.58 -11.98 -3.45
C VAL A 247 -25.94 -11.66 -4.08
N GLU A 248 -26.81 -10.93 -3.38
CA GLU A 248 -28.09 -10.47 -3.91
C GLU A 248 -27.92 -9.45 -5.01
N LEU A 249 -27.09 -8.42 -4.79
CA LEU A 249 -26.78 -7.41 -5.80
C LEU A 249 -26.29 -8.07 -7.09
N PHE A 250 -25.36 -9.01 -7.01
CA PHE A 250 -24.77 -9.68 -8.17
C PHE A 250 -25.73 -10.60 -8.90
N LYS A 251 -26.78 -11.08 -8.22
CA LYS A 251 -27.80 -11.97 -8.80
C LYS A 251 -29.01 -11.22 -9.35
N GLN A 252 -29.43 -10.15 -8.68
CA GLN A 252 -30.72 -9.51 -8.91
C GLN A 252 -30.61 -8.22 -9.73
N ALA A 253 -29.54 -7.45 -9.55
CA ALA A 253 -29.39 -6.18 -10.27
C ALA A 253 -28.78 -6.40 -11.67
N GLU A 254 -29.11 -5.51 -12.61
CA GLU A 254 -28.56 -5.57 -13.96
C GLU A 254 -27.10 -5.07 -13.94
N LEU A 255 -26.16 -5.88 -14.42
CA LEU A 255 -24.77 -5.44 -14.62
C LEU A 255 -24.69 -4.54 -15.86
N ALA A 256 -24.69 -3.22 -15.65
CA ALA A 256 -24.61 -2.25 -16.74
C ALA A 256 -23.20 -2.20 -17.36
N HIS A 257 -22.15 -2.30 -16.53
CA HIS A 257 -20.78 -2.37 -17.00
C HIS A 257 -19.83 -3.00 -15.98
N GLU A 258 -18.73 -3.59 -16.46
CA GLU A 258 -17.67 -4.15 -15.62
C GLU A 258 -16.29 -3.76 -16.16
N PHE A 259 -15.47 -3.11 -15.32
CA PHE A 259 -14.07 -2.82 -15.59
C PHE A 259 -13.20 -3.81 -14.82
N LYS A 260 -12.37 -4.58 -15.53
CA LYS A 260 -11.40 -5.50 -14.92
C LYS A 260 -9.99 -4.98 -15.09
N PRO A 261 -9.11 -5.17 -14.09
CA PRO A 261 -7.69 -4.96 -14.32
C PRO A 261 -7.22 -5.88 -15.45
N SER A 262 -6.44 -5.32 -16.37
CA SER A 262 -5.83 -6.01 -17.50
C SER A 262 -4.31 -5.85 -17.44
N ASN A 263 -3.57 -6.47 -18.37
CA ASN A 263 -2.11 -6.25 -18.45
C ASN A 263 -1.73 -4.76 -18.59
N ASN A 264 -2.67 -3.93 -19.05
CA ASN A 264 -2.47 -2.51 -19.31
C ASN A 264 -3.24 -1.57 -18.37
N GLU A 265 -4.18 -2.08 -17.57
CA GLU A 265 -5.07 -1.31 -16.70
C GLU A 265 -5.00 -1.87 -15.28
N ARG A 266 -4.74 -0.99 -14.31
CA ARG A 266 -4.62 -1.37 -12.90
C ARG A 266 -5.90 -1.02 -12.15
N GLY A 267 -5.96 -1.46 -10.91
CA GLY A 267 -7.04 -1.14 -9.99
C GLY A 267 -7.91 -2.35 -9.65
N PRO A 268 -8.92 -2.16 -8.79
CA PRO A 268 -9.91 -3.18 -8.49
C PRO A 268 -10.76 -3.51 -9.71
N THR A 269 -11.45 -4.65 -9.67
CA THR A 269 -12.60 -4.85 -10.56
C THR A 269 -13.72 -3.91 -10.10
N ILE A 270 -14.22 -3.07 -11.01
CA ILE A 270 -15.35 -2.18 -10.75
C ILE A 270 -16.57 -2.72 -11.48
N ARG A 271 -17.67 -2.87 -10.75
CA ARG A 271 -18.95 -3.28 -11.31
C ARG A 271 -19.97 -2.18 -11.10
N ILE A 272 -20.64 -1.81 -12.17
CA ILE A 272 -21.71 -0.81 -12.19
C ILE A 272 -23.01 -1.58 -12.39
N TYR A 273 -23.84 -1.57 -11.36
CA TYR A 273 -25.15 -2.19 -11.37
C TYR A 273 -26.22 -1.13 -11.56
N ARG A 274 -27.18 -1.40 -12.44
CA ARG A 274 -28.40 -0.63 -12.60
C ARG A 274 -29.52 -1.28 -11.80
N LEU A 275 -30.24 -0.44 -11.07
CA LEU A 275 -31.41 -0.83 -10.32
C LEU A 275 -32.64 -0.37 -11.10
N PHE A 276 -33.53 -1.31 -11.42
CA PHE A 276 -34.85 -0.96 -11.91
C PHE A 276 -35.80 -0.94 -10.72
N SER A 277 -36.52 0.16 -10.51
CA SER A 277 -37.67 0.15 -9.62
C SER A 277 -38.65 -0.92 -10.12
N SER A 278 -38.84 -1.96 -9.32
CA SER A 278 -39.85 -2.99 -9.55
C SER A 278 -41.27 -2.47 -9.38
#